data_AF-A0A956QCU8-F1
#
_entry.id   AF-A0A956QCU8-F1
#
_cell.length_a   1.000
_cell.length_b   1.000
_cell.length_c   1.000
_cell.angle_alpha   90.00
_cell.angle_beta   90.00
_cell.angle_gamma   90.00
#
_symmetry.space_group_name_H-M   'P 1'
#
loop_
_entity.id
_entity.type
_entity.pdbx_description
1 polymer ?
#
loop_
_entity_poly.entity_id
_entity_poly.type
_entity_poly.pdbx_seq_one_letter_code
_entity_poly.pdbx_strand_id
1 'polypeptide(L)'
;MKYLREPVVLIFWGIGALLLALGGFFGWSMQRVASWPKLTVEVISSQAVPNGNDFLGEVRVKTSQGAEKVLTTSWSSSDVTLIESALAATPVGAQVDLPQNPSDPEDLRLPPGGSDWIIPLALAGAGLLFGVIPIGVMALSDRSDAAALAGLGFMVIGLGLVGVGGIMVFKKVDVLTNWPVAEATVVSNRIVPATRTTLRLQVQCAYTAEGQRVESTLSTRASSRNRSQLEQLAAGSLAVGSHLQVRYRKGSPRVGTFEAAWTFGFFWEAVLVTCGGFLLVGLGALMKRYLGS
;
A
#
# COMPACT_ATOMS: atom_id res chain seq x y z
N MET A 1 -0.75 42.31 9.62
CA MET A 1 -0.55 40.86 9.86
C MET A 1 -1.71 40.12 10.56
N LYS A 2 -2.73 40.77 11.16
CA LYS A 2 -3.92 40.05 11.70
C LYS A 2 -4.70 39.25 10.64
N TYR A 3 -4.75 39.73 9.40
CA TYR A 3 -5.55 39.15 8.31
C TYR A 3 -5.04 37.81 7.72
N LEU A 4 -3.80 37.38 8.03
CA LEU A 4 -3.27 36.09 7.53
C LEU A 4 -3.54 34.91 8.47
N ARG A 5 -4.06 35.16 9.70
CA ARG A 5 -4.20 34.13 10.74
C ARG A 5 -5.44 33.26 10.54
N GLU A 6 -6.56 33.87 10.20
CA GLU A 6 -7.84 33.19 9.96
C GLU A 6 -7.80 32.20 8.78
N PRO A 7 -7.28 32.54 7.58
CA PRO A 7 -7.32 31.60 6.46
C PRO A 7 -6.45 30.37 6.71
N VAL A 8 -5.28 30.53 7.35
CA VAL A 8 -4.39 29.39 7.64
C VAL A 8 -5.06 28.42 8.60
N VAL A 9 -5.61 28.93 9.70
CA VAL A 9 -6.36 28.12 10.67
C VAL A 9 -7.51 27.35 10.02
N LEU A 10 -8.31 28.03 9.19
CA LEU A 10 -9.44 27.42 8.50
C LEU A 10 -8.98 26.32 7.54
N ILE A 11 -7.82 26.49 6.88
CA ILE A 11 -7.22 25.45 6.04
C ILE A 11 -6.82 24.23 6.87
N PHE A 12 -6.15 24.42 8.01
CA PHE A 12 -5.77 23.30 8.90
C PHE A 12 -6.99 22.56 9.44
N TRP A 13 -8.00 23.30 9.89
CA TRP A 13 -9.27 22.73 10.33
C TRP A 13 -9.99 22.00 9.21
N GLY A 14 -10.02 22.58 8.01
CA GLY A 14 -10.61 21.95 6.83
C GLY A 14 -9.92 20.64 6.47
N ILE A 15 -8.59 20.61 6.47
CA ILE A 15 -7.79 19.39 6.24
C ILE A 15 -8.03 18.37 7.37
N GLY A 16 -7.96 18.79 8.63
CA GLY A 16 -8.17 17.91 9.78
C GLY A 16 -9.57 17.29 9.79
N ALA A 17 -10.61 18.09 9.57
CA ALA A 17 -11.99 17.64 9.46
C ALA A 17 -12.19 16.70 8.27
N LEU A 18 -11.58 16.98 7.11
CA LEU A 18 -11.64 16.10 5.95
C LEU A 18 -10.97 14.74 6.25
N LEU A 19 -9.78 14.73 6.86
CA LEU A 19 -9.07 13.51 7.22
C LEU A 19 -9.84 12.68 8.26
N LEU A 20 -10.44 13.33 9.27
CA LEU A 20 -11.33 12.69 10.23
C LEU A 20 -12.57 12.10 9.56
N ALA A 21 -13.21 12.86 8.66
CA ALA A 21 -14.38 12.38 7.93
C ALA A 21 -14.03 11.18 7.05
N LEU A 22 -12.88 11.19 6.37
CA LEU A 22 -12.39 10.05 5.58
C LEU A 22 -12.08 8.85 6.48
N GLY A 23 -11.33 9.03 7.57
CA GLY A 23 -11.03 7.96 8.52
C GLY A 23 -12.31 7.35 9.13
N GLY A 24 -13.25 8.20 9.53
CA GLY A 24 -14.57 7.79 10.04
C GLY A 24 -15.41 7.07 8.99
N PHE A 25 -15.43 7.55 7.74
CA PHE A 25 -16.14 6.90 6.65
C PHE A 25 -15.59 5.50 6.36
N PHE A 26 -14.26 5.36 6.25
CA PHE A 26 -13.64 4.05 6.03
C PHE A 26 -13.87 3.12 7.23
N GLY A 27 -13.68 3.60 8.46
CA GLY A 27 -13.95 2.82 9.68
C GLY A 27 -15.41 2.37 9.78
N TRP A 28 -16.36 3.26 9.50
CA TRP A 28 -17.79 2.94 9.44
C TRP A 28 -18.10 1.91 8.36
N SER A 29 -17.50 2.03 7.18
CA SER A 29 -17.69 1.07 6.09
C SER A 29 -17.20 -0.33 6.47
N MET A 30 -16.07 -0.44 7.18
CA MET A 30 -15.53 -1.72 7.66
C MET A 30 -16.39 -2.30 8.78
N GLN A 31 -16.81 -1.47 9.73
CA GLN A 31 -17.71 -1.88 10.80
C GLN A 31 -19.06 -2.37 10.25
N ARG A 32 -19.58 -1.73 9.19
CA ARG A 32 -20.80 -2.15 8.51
C ARG A 32 -20.65 -3.53 7.88
N VAL A 33 -19.53 -3.82 7.23
CA VAL A 33 -19.26 -5.16 6.68
C VAL A 33 -19.10 -6.19 7.81
N ALA A 34 -18.42 -5.82 8.90
CA ALA A 34 -18.23 -6.70 10.05
C ALA A 34 -19.54 -7.03 10.79
N SER A 35 -20.57 -6.17 10.69
CA SER A 35 -21.89 -6.39 11.30
C SER A 35 -22.89 -7.12 10.39
N TRP A 36 -22.50 -7.47 9.16
CA TRP A 36 -23.35 -8.27 8.29
C TRP A 36 -23.60 -9.67 8.86
N PRO A 37 -24.75 -10.30 8.55
CA PRO A 37 -24.98 -11.70 8.84
C PRO A 37 -23.83 -12.56 8.31
N LYS A 38 -23.46 -13.58 9.06
CA LYS A 38 -22.36 -14.48 8.68
C LYS A 38 -22.91 -15.72 8.00
N LEU A 39 -22.30 -16.10 6.88
CA LEU A 39 -22.55 -17.35 6.17
C LEU A 39 -21.33 -18.25 6.32
N THR A 40 -21.53 -19.45 6.86
CA THR A 40 -20.48 -20.47 6.91
C THR A 40 -20.23 -21.02 5.51
N VAL A 41 -18.99 -20.91 5.05
CA VAL A 41 -18.53 -21.41 3.76
C VAL A 41 -17.31 -22.29 3.92
N GLU A 42 -17.10 -23.21 2.99
CA GLU A 42 -15.90 -24.05 2.94
C GLU A 42 -14.85 -23.40 2.04
N VAL A 43 -13.61 -23.26 2.50
CA VAL A 43 -12.51 -22.72 1.70
C VAL A 43 -11.97 -23.80 0.76
N ILE A 44 -12.17 -23.61 -0.55
CA ILE A 44 -11.68 -24.52 -1.59
C ILE A 44 -10.22 -24.19 -1.93
N SER A 45 -9.87 -22.92 -2.04
CA SER A 45 -8.51 -22.47 -2.29
C SER A 45 -8.23 -21.13 -1.61
N SER A 46 -6.99 -20.91 -1.23
CA SER A 46 -6.52 -19.70 -0.57
C SER A 46 -5.09 -19.45 -1.02
N GLN A 47 -4.87 -18.41 -1.82
CA GLN A 47 -3.56 -18.16 -2.42
C GLN A 47 -3.32 -16.67 -2.68
N ALA A 48 -2.08 -16.24 -2.55
CA ALA A 48 -1.67 -14.92 -3.01
C ALA A 48 -1.62 -14.94 -4.54
N VAL A 49 -2.41 -14.10 -5.20
CA VAL A 49 -2.37 -13.95 -6.65
C VAL A 49 -1.73 -12.61 -7.02
N PRO A 50 -0.90 -12.57 -8.07
CA PRO A 50 -0.30 -11.33 -8.54
C PRO A 50 -1.38 -10.32 -8.98
N ASN A 51 -1.27 -9.08 -8.49
CA ASN A 51 -2.10 -7.94 -8.87
C ASN A 51 -1.22 -6.73 -9.22
N GLY A 52 -0.76 -6.67 -10.47
CA GLY A 52 0.25 -5.69 -10.86
C GLY A 52 1.55 -5.93 -10.08
N ASN A 53 2.03 -4.93 -9.35
CA ASN A 53 3.28 -5.02 -8.56
C ASN A 53 3.08 -5.59 -7.17
N ASP A 54 1.83 -5.80 -6.80
CA ASP A 54 1.44 -6.28 -5.52
C ASP A 54 0.89 -7.70 -5.64
N PHE A 55 0.60 -8.29 -4.51
CA PHE A 55 -0.18 -9.48 -4.37
C PHE A 55 -1.51 -9.11 -3.72
N LEU A 56 -2.59 -9.72 -4.18
CA LEU A 56 -3.87 -9.73 -3.48
C LEU A 56 -4.12 -11.16 -2.99
N GLY A 57 -4.85 -11.31 -1.89
CA GLY A 57 -5.29 -12.63 -1.47
C GLY A 57 -6.53 -13.03 -2.27
N GLU A 58 -6.47 -14.16 -2.98
CA GLU A 58 -7.64 -14.79 -3.62
C GLU A 58 -8.05 -16.00 -2.77
N VAL A 59 -9.31 -16.01 -2.33
CA VAL A 59 -9.92 -17.11 -1.58
C VAL A 59 -11.13 -17.59 -2.36
N ARG A 60 -11.10 -18.86 -2.80
CA ARG A 60 -12.27 -19.51 -3.38
C ARG A 60 -13.01 -20.27 -2.32
N VAL A 61 -14.32 -20.06 -2.25
CA VAL A 61 -15.17 -20.65 -1.23
C VAL A 61 -16.37 -21.34 -1.85
N LYS A 62 -16.86 -22.39 -1.20
CA LYS A 62 -18.10 -23.09 -1.52
C LYS A 62 -19.14 -22.79 -0.46
N THR A 63 -20.31 -22.31 -0.88
CA THR A 63 -21.44 -22.10 0.04
C THR A 63 -22.10 -23.43 0.40
N SER A 64 -22.91 -23.45 1.45
CA SER A 64 -23.72 -24.62 1.83
C SER A 64 -24.71 -25.09 0.74
N GLN A 65 -25.08 -24.19 -0.19
CA GLN A 65 -25.90 -24.51 -1.37
C GLN A 65 -25.07 -25.09 -2.53
N GLY A 66 -23.75 -25.20 -2.37
CA GLY A 66 -22.83 -25.73 -3.36
C GLY A 66 -22.32 -24.71 -4.38
N ALA A 67 -22.69 -23.43 -4.27
CA ALA A 67 -22.21 -22.38 -5.18
C ALA A 67 -20.76 -21.99 -4.85
N GLU A 68 -19.91 -21.87 -5.87
CA GLU A 68 -18.53 -21.43 -5.72
C GLU A 68 -18.39 -19.93 -5.94
N LYS A 69 -17.59 -19.26 -5.10
CA LYS A 69 -17.30 -17.83 -5.21
C LYS A 69 -15.81 -17.56 -5.08
N VAL A 70 -15.35 -16.56 -5.81
CA VAL A 70 -13.96 -16.06 -5.73
C VAL A 70 -13.98 -14.73 -5.00
N LEU A 71 -13.30 -14.67 -3.86
CA LEU A 71 -13.18 -13.48 -3.03
C LEU A 71 -11.76 -12.95 -3.11
N THR A 72 -11.62 -11.64 -3.09
CA THR A 72 -10.33 -10.96 -3.09
C THR A 72 -10.19 -10.05 -1.88
N THR A 73 -8.97 -9.90 -1.37
CA THR A 73 -8.68 -8.92 -0.33
C THR A 73 -8.92 -7.49 -0.84
N SER A 74 -9.44 -6.61 0.03
CA SER A 74 -9.68 -5.19 -0.26
C SER A 74 -8.40 -4.38 -0.47
N TRP A 75 -7.26 -4.94 -0.06
CA TRP A 75 -5.94 -4.35 -0.18
C TRP A 75 -5.02 -5.29 -0.95
N SER A 76 -3.97 -4.70 -1.52
CA SER A 76 -2.85 -5.40 -2.12
C SER A 76 -1.56 -4.98 -1.42
N SER A 77 -0.55 -5.84 -1.47
CA SER A 77 0.77 -5.51 -0.96
C SER A 77 1.87 -6.11 -1.83
N SER A 78 2.91 -5.33 -2.09
CA SER A 78 4.15 -5.81 -2.70
C SER A 78 4.87 -6.87 -1.86
N ASP A 79 4.49 -7.01 -0.59
CA ASP A 79 5.01 -8.01 0.33
C ASP A 79 4.08 -9.23 0.40
N VAL A 80 4.37 -10.25 -0.40
CA VAL A 80 3.61 -11.51 -0.47
C VAL A 80 3.37 -12.13 0.90
N THR A 81 4.32 -12.04 1.84
CA THR A 81 4.20 -12.67 3.15
C THR A 81 3.16 -11.98 4.01
N LEU A 82 2.87 -10.69 3.78
CA LEU A 82 1.75 -10.04 4.43
C LEU A 82 0.42 -10.60 3.92
N ILE A 83 0.32 -10.86 2.61
CA ILE A 83 -0.85 -11.47 2.01
C ILE A 83 -1.00 -12.92 2.46
N GLU A 84 0.07 -13.71 2.42
CA GLU A 84 0.08 -15.10 2.92
C GLU A 84 -0.25 -15.17 4.41
N SER A 85 0.29 -14.25 5.23
CA SER A 85 -0.06 -14.15 6.65
C SER A 85 -1.54 -13.78 6.86
N ALA A 86 -2.14 -12.98 5.99
CA ALA A 86 -3.56 -12.68 6.05
C ALA A 86 -4.41 -13.88 5.61
N LEU A 87 -3.99 -14.58 4.55
CA LEU A 87 -4.62 -15.79 4.03
C LEU A 87 -4.51 -16.99 4.98
N ALA A 88 -3.52 -16.99 5.89
CA ALA A 88 -3.38 -18.00 6.94
C ALA A 88 -4.59 -18.03 7.88
N ALA A 89 -5.39 -16.95 7.96
CA ALA A 89 -6.65 -16.94 8.68
C ALA A 89 -7.78 -17.72 7.98
N THR A 90 -7.60 -18.08 6.70
CA THR A 90 -8.56 -18.83 5.87
C THR A 90 -7.86 -20.02 5.19
N PRO A 91 -7.47 -21.07 5.94
CA PRO A 91 -6.79 -22.22 5.37
C PRO A 91 -7.74 -23.07 4.51
N VAL A 92 -7.17 -23.73 3.50
CA VAL A 92 -7.93 -24.63 2.61
C VAL A 92 -8.56 -25.77 3.41
N GLY A 93 -9.83 -26.07 3.14
CA GLY A 93 -10.66 -27.06 3.84
C GLY A 93 -11.30 -26.54 5.13
N ALA A 94 -10.98 -25.31 5.58
CA ALA A 94 -11.64 -24.75 6.75
C ALA A 94 -13.06 -24.30 6.43
N GLN A 95 -13.93 -24.44 7.41
CA GLN A 95 -15.22 -23.76 7.44
C GLN A 95 -15.02 -22.39 8.10
N VAL A 96 -15.34 -21.32 7.37
CA VAL A 96 -15.20 -19.95 7.85
C VAL A 96 -16.51 -19.20 7.70
N ASP A 97 -16.79 -18.40 8.71
CA ASP A 97 -17.94 -17.52 8.73
C ASP A 97 -17.60 -16.20 8.03
N LEU A 98 -18.16 -16.00 6.84
CA LEU A 98 -17.92 -14.80 6.05
C LEU A 98 -19.13 -13.85 6.10
N PRO A 99 -18.90 -12.53 6.24
CA PRO A 99 -19.98 -11.55 6.15
C PRO A 99 -20.66 -11.58 4.78
N GLN A 100 -21.99 -11.67 4.78
CA GLN A 100 -22.85 -11.67 3.60
C GLN A 100 -23.77 -10.44 3.63
N ASN A 101 -23.78 -9.67 2.55
CA ASN A 101 -24.64 -8.50 2.45
C ASN A 101 -26.13 -8.91 2.53
N PRO A 102 -26.91 -8.42 3.52
CA PRO A 102 -28.30 -8.82 3.66
C PRO A 102 -29.21 -8.33 2.52
N SER A 103 -28.77 -7.31 1.77
CA SER A 103 -29.51 -6.77 0.62
C SER A 103 -29.10 -7.43 -0.70
N ASP A 104 -27.96 -8.11 -0.73
CA ASP A 104 -27.43 -8.79 -1.92
C ASP A 104 -26.73 -10.09 -1.49
N PRO A 105 -27.43 -11.24 -1.50
CA PRO A 105 -26.85 -12.53 -1.15
C PRO A 105 -25.62 -12.91 -1.99
N GLU A 106 -25.42 -12.25 -3.15
CA GLU A 106 -24.26 -12.49 -3.98
C GLU A 106 -22.98 -11.82 -3.47
N ASP A 107 -23.09 -10.71 -2.72
CA ASP A 107 -21.99 -9.94 -2.14
C ASP A 107 -21.51 -10.57 -0.82
N LEU A 108 -20.63 -11.56 -0.97
CA LEU A 108 -19.86 -12.16 0.12
C LEU A 108 -18.50 -11.45 0.21
N ARG A 109 -18.00 -11.17 1.42
CA ARG A 109 -16.71 -10.49 1.60
C ARG A 109 -15.81 -11.21 2.58
N LEU A 110 -14.51 -11.04 2.41
CA LEU A 110 -13.57 -11.39 3.47
C LEU A 110 -13.76 -10.42 4.65
N PRO A 111 -13.68 -10.90 5.90
CA PRO A 111 -13.72 -10.02 7.05
C PRO A 111 -12.54 -9.02 6.97
N PRO A 112 -12.74 -7.76 7.38
CA PRO A 112 -11.66 -6.78 7.41
C PRO A 112 -10.52 -7.30 8.31
N GLY A 113 -9.33 -7.42 7.75
CA GLY A 113 -8.14 -7.87 8.46
C GLY A 113 -7.56 -6.78 9.36
N GLY A 114 -6.62 -7.13 10.23
CA GLY A 114 -5.96 -6.17 11.11
C GLY A 114 -5.27 -5.02 10.35
N SER A 115 -4.76 -5.30 9.15
CA SER A 115 -4.16 -4.28 8.27
C SER A 115 -5.16 -3.33 7.63
N ASP A 116 -6.41 -3.77 7.42
CA ASP A 116 -7.46 -2.91 6.83
C ASP A 116 -7.77 -1.72 7.76
N TRP A 117 -7.67 -1.90 9.07
CA TRP A 117 -7.88 -0.84 10.06
C TRP A 117 -6.75 0.20 10.12
N ILE A 118 -5.57 -0.08 9.55
CA ILE A 118 -4.42 0.85 9.61
C ILE A 118 -4.73 2.15 8.88
N ILE A 119 -5.35 2.11 7.70
CA ILE A 119 -5.65 3.31 6.91
C ILE A 119 -6.68 4.20 7.63
N PRO A 120 -7.86 3.70 8.07
CA PRO A 120 -8.81 4.47 8.87
C PRO A 120 -8.16 5.11 10.11
N LEU A 121 -7.37 4.32 10.86
CA LEU A 121 -6.73 4.80 12.09
C LEU A 121 -5.65 5.85 11.81
N ALA A 122 -4.85 5.67 10.75
CA ALA A 122 -3.85 6.65 10.34
C ALA A 122 -4.49 7.95 9.88
N LEU A 123 -5.57 7.89 9.09
CA LEU A 123 -6.33 9.07 8.66
C LEU A 123 -7.00 9.78 9.84
N ALA A 124 -7.63 9.02 10.74
CA ALA A 124 -8.25 9.58 11.93
C ALA A 124 -7.20 10.21 12.86
N GLY A 125 -6.08 9.52 13.10
CA GLY A 125 -4.97 10.03 13.90
C GLY A 125 -4.34 11.29 13.31
N ALA A 126 -4.11 11.31 11.99
CA ALA A 126 -3.67 12.51 11.29
C ALA A 126 -4.71 13.64 11.43
N GLY A 127 -5.99 13.36 11.18
CA GLY A 127 -7.06 14.33 11.32
C GLY A 127 -7.16 14.93 12.73
N LEU A 128 -6.99 14.11 13.77
CA LEU A 128 -6.90 14.56 15.16
C LEU A 128 -5.70 15.47 15.37
N LEU A 129 -4.51 15.12 14.87
CA LEU A 129 -3.34 16.00 14.96
C LEU A 129 -3.64 17.35 14.30
N PHE A 130 -4.18 17.34 13.08
CA PHE A 130 -4.56 18.56 12.35
C PHE A 130 -5.69 19.37 13.01
N GLY A 131 -6.54 18.76 13.84
CA GLY A 131 -7.59 19.47 14.59
C GLY A 131 -7.12 19.99 15.95
N VAL A 132 -6.37 19.19 16.71
CA VAL A 132 -5.90 19.54 18.06
C VAL A 132 -4.79 20.59 18.03
N ILE A 133 -3.86 20.50 17.06
CA ILE A 133 -2.76 21.46 16.95
C ILE A 133 -3.30 22.90 16.81
N PRO A 134 -4.23 23.23 15.88
CA PRO A 134 -4.81 24.57 15.78
C PRO A 134 -5.59 25.01 17.02
N ILE A 135 -6.26 24.11 17.74
CA ILE A 135 -6.98 24.46 18.99
C ILE A 135 -5.99 24.91 20.05
N GLY A 136 -4.90 24.16 20.26
CA GLY A 136 -3.84 24.59 21.17
C GLY A 136 -3.19 25.90 20.73
N VAL A 137 -3.03 26.10 19.42
CA VAL A 137 -2.54 27.37 18.82
C VAL A 137 -3.48 28.54 19.13
N MET A 138 -4.79 28.32 19.22
CA MET A 138 -5.76 29.37 19.59
C MET A 138 -5.87 29.61 21.08
N ALA A 139 -5.85 28.54 21.88
CA ALA A 139 -6.02 28.59 23.33
C ALA A 139 -4.83 29.25 24.03
N LEU A 140 -3.65 29.16 23.43
CA LEU A 140 -2.47 29.90 23.85
C LEU A 140 -2.59 31.34 23.30
N SER A 141 -2.94 32.28 24.19
CA SER A 141 -3.20 33.69 23.84
C SER A 141 -1.99 34.41 23.24
N ASP A 142 -0.79 33.94 23.54
CA ASP A 142 0.45 34.49 23.03
C ASP A 142 0.86 33.86 21.70
N ARG A 143 1.24 34.73 20.75
CA ARG A 143 1.62 34.35 19.39
C ARG A 143 2.82 33.40 19.37
N SER A 144 3.69 33.49 20.38
CA SER A 144 4.87 32.66 20.55
C SER A 144 4.52 31.20 20.77
N ASP A 145 3.60 30.94 21.68
CA ASP A 145 3.26 29.61 22.15
C ASP A 145 2.44 28.85 21.10
N ALA A 146 1.57 29.59 20.42
CA ALA A 146 0.79 29.13 19.29
C ALA A 146 1.69 28.62 18.15
N ALA A 147 2.68 29.40 17.75
CA ALA A 147 3.58 29.00 16.68
C ALA A 147 4.55 27.89 17.10
N ALA A 148 4.94 27.84 18.37
CA ALA A 148 5.73 26.76 18.92
C ALA A 148 4.97 25.41 18.88
N LEU A 149 3.67 25.41 19.21
CA LEU A 149 2.84 24.21 19.18
C LEU A 149 2.60 23.72 17.74
N ALA A 150 2.31 24.65 16.81
CA ALA A 150 2.21 24.31 15.39
C ALA A 150 3.54 23.73 14.86
N GLY A 151 4.66 24.35 15.23
CA GLY A 151 6.00 23.88 14.88
C GLY A 151 6.27 22.46 15.39
N LEU A 152 5.90 22.17 16.64
CA LEU A 152 5.99 20.82 17.23
C LEU A 152 5.16 19.81 16.45
N GLY A 153 3.92 20.16 16.10
CA GLY A 153 3.04 19.30 15.32
C GLY A 153 3.62 18.91 13.97
N PHE A 154 4.16 19.89 13.23
CA PHE A 154 4.86 19.65 11.97
C PHE A 154 6.09 18.77 12.14
N MET A 155 6.88 18.95 13.21
CA MET A 155 8.00 18.07 13.51
C MET A 155 7.55 16.64 13.75
N VAL A 156 6.50 16.42 14.54
CA VAL A 156 6.01 15.05 14.85
C VAL A 156 5.54 14.34 13.58
N ILE A 157 4.71 15.01 12.76
CA ILE A 157 4.25 14.45 11.48
C ILE A 157 5.43 14.20 10.55
N GLY A 158 6.35 15.17 10.44
CA GLY A 158 7.54 15.07 9.61
C GLY A 158 8.44 13.90 10.01
N LEU A 159 8.69 13.73 11.31
CA LEU A 159 9.44 12.59 11.86
C LEU A 159 8.74 11.26 11.58
N GLY A 160 7.41 11.20 11.68
CA GLY A 160 6.63 10.03 11.29
C GLY A 160 6.82 9.65 9.82
N LEU A 161 6.76 10.62 8.92
CA LEU A 161 7.03 10.40 7.48
C LEU A 161 8.48 9.97 7.22
N VAL A 162 9.46 10.57 7.89
CA VAL A 162 10.87 10.13 7.81
C VAL A 162 11.01 8.68 8.27
N GLY A 163 10.35 8.28 9.36
CA GLY A 163 10.33 6.90 9.84
C GLY A 163 9.75 5.93 8.81
N VAL A 164 8.59 6.24 8.23
CA VAL A 164 7.97 5.42 7.17
C VAL A 164 8.87 5.34 5.93
N GLY A 165 9.41 6.47 5.47
CA GLY A 165 10.35 6.51 4.36
C GLY A 165 11.61 5.68 4.62
N GLY A 166 12.15 5.73 5.84
CA GLY A 166 13.27 4.89 6.28
C GLY A 166 12.96 3.39 6.22
N ILE A 167 11.77 2.97 6.67
CA ILE A 167 11.32 1.57 6.56
C ILE A 167 11.21 1.15 5.08
N MET A 168 10.68 2.02 4.21
CA MET A 168 10.60 1.73 2.77
C MET A 168 11.99 1.59 2.13
N VAL A 169 12.95 2.45 2.48
CA VAL A 169 14.34 2.33 2.02
C VAL A 169 14.94 1.02 2.52
N PHE A 170 14.78 0.68 3.81
CA PHE A 170 15.30 -0.55 4.40
C PHE A 170 14.79 -1.80 3.65
N LYS A 171 13.48 -1.90 3.39
CA LYS A 171 12.91 -3.01 2.60
C LYS A 171 13.50 -3.11 1.20
N LYS A 172 13.74 -1.96 0.55
CA LYS A 172 14.35 -1.91 -0.79
C LYS A 172 15.83 -2.30 -0.76
N VAL A 173 16.58 -1.90 0.27
CA VAL A 173 17.97 -2.31 0.50
C VAL A 173 18.03 -3.83 0.74
N ASP A 174 17.12 -4.39 1.55
CA ASP A 174 17.03 -5.83 1.78
C ASP A 174 16.89 -6.63 0.47
N VAL A 175 16.04 -6.16 -0.46
CA VAL A 175 15.93 -6.75 -1.80
C VAL A 175 17.26 -6.71 -2.55
N LEU A 176 18.02 -5.62 -2.44
CA LEU A 176 19.29 -5.47 -3.16
C LEU A 176 20.45 -6.26 -2.52
N THR A 177 20.45 -6.44 -1.20
CA THR A 177 21.55 -7.08 -0.47
C THR A 177 21.32 -8.55 -0.20
N ASN A 178 20.09 -8.94 0.15
CA ASN A 178 19.80 -10.26 0.71
C ASN A 178 19.07 -11.20 -0.26
N TRP A 179 18.43 -10.67 -1.32
CA TRP A 179 17.75 -11.52 -2.29
C TRP A 179 18.73 -12.08 -3.31
N PRO A 180 18.81 -13.41 -3.48
CA PRO A 180 19.64 -14.03 -4.51
C PRO A 180 19.26 -13.54 -5.91
N VAL A 181 20.27 -13.46 -6.79
CA VAL A 181 20.09 -13.11 -8.20
C VAL A 181 20.13 -14.40 -9.02
N ALA A 182 19.14 -14.60 -9.89
CA ALA A 182 19.14 -15.64 -10.91
C ALA A 182 18.99 -15.02 -12.29
N GLU A 183 19.60 -15.64 -13.29
CA GLU A 183 19.34 -15.33 -14.68
C GLU A 183 18.02 -16.01 -15.09
N ALA A 184 17.09 -15.21 -15.60
CA ALA A 184 15.78 -15.66 -16.04
C ALA A 184 15.59 -15.41 -17.52
N THR A 185 14.88 -16.33 -18.17
CA THR A 185 14.47 -16.19 -19.56
C THR A 185 13.01 -15.77 -19.61
N VAL A 186 12.69 -14.75 -20.40
CA VAL A 186 11.30 -14.33 -20.62
C VAL A 186 10.56 -15.42 -21.39
N VAL A 187 9.52 -15.97 -20.77
CA VAL A 187 8.63 -16.99 -21.38
C VAL A 187 7.47 -16.31 -22.10
N SER A 188 6.84 -15.34 -21.44
CA SER A 188 5.74 -14.58 -22.01
C SER A 188 5.76 -13.16 -21.46
N ASN A 189 5.21 -12.22 -22.24
CA ASN A 189 4.89 -10.90 -21.75
C ASN A 189 3.46 -10.54 -22.20
N ARG A 190 2.73 -9.81 -21.35
CA ARG A 190 1.38 -9.37 -21.64
C ARG A 190 1.11 -8.00 -21.01
N ILE A 191 0.42 -7.15 -21.73
CA ILE A 191 -0.02 -5.85 -21.21
C ILE A 191 -1.34 -6.07 -20.48
N VAL A 192 -1.36 -5.72 -19.19
CA VAL A 192 -2.53 -5.82 -18.31
C VAL A 192 -2.94 -4.44 -17.81
N PRO A 193 -4.24 -4.20 -17.57
CA PRO A 193 -4.68 -2.98 -16.90
C PRO A 193 -4.16 -2.96 -15.46
N ALA A 194 -3.45 -1.90 -15.08
CA ALA A 194 -3.00 -1.65 -13.71
C ALA A 194 -4.02 -0.81 -12.92
N THR A 195 -4.68 0.13 -13.59
CA THR A 195 -5.82 0.89 -13.05
C THR A 195 -6.87 1.04 -14.15
N ARG A 196 -8.00 1.71 -13.87
CA ARG A 196 -8.99 2.07 -14.90
C ARG A 196 -8.41 2.88 -16.06
N THR A 197 -7.28 3.56 -15.86
CA THR A 197 -6.72 4.49 -16.87
C THR A 197 -5.28 4.17 -17.27
N THR A 198 -4.62 3.22 -16.63
CA THR A 198 -3.19 2.91 -16.87
C THR A 198 -3.00 1.44 -17.16
N LEU A 199 -2.15 1.15 -18.13
CA LEU A 199 -1.69 -0.18 -18.49
C LEU A 199 -0.30 -0.44 -17.87
N ARG A 200 0.05 -1.70 -17.72
CA ARG A 200 1.36 -2.15 -17.23
C ARG A 200 1.75 -3.44 -17.92
N LEU A 201 3.05 -3.67 -18.06
CA LEU A 201 3.57 -4.90 -18.65
C LEU A 201 3.82 -5.94 -17.55
N GLN A 202 3.24 -7.11 -17.73
CA GLN A 202 3.43 -8.30 -16.90
C GLN A 202 4.26 -9.32 -17.69
N VAL A 203 5.34 -9.82 -17.09
CA VAL A 203 6.35 -10.66 -17.72
C VAL A 203 6.43 -11.97 -16.94
N GLN A 204 6.18 -13.09 -17.60
CA GLN A 204 6.43 -14.41 -17.04
C GLN A 204 7.85 -14.82 -17.38
N CYS A 205 8.65 -15.12 -16.36
CA CYS A 205 10.03 -15.52 -16.51
C CYS A 205 10.23 -16.93 -15.95
N ALA A 206 11.07 -17.72 -16.62
CA ALA A 206 11.56 -19.00 -16.12
C ALA A 206 13.00 -18.85 -15.66
N TYR A 207 13.32 -19.33 -14.47
CA TYR A 207 14.68 -19.34 -13.93
C TYR A 207 14.88 -20.53 -13.00
N THR A 208 16.14 -20.79 -12.64
CA THR A 208 16.49 -21.82 -11.67
C THR A 208 16.73 -21.16 -10.31
N ALA A 209 15.89 -21.50 -9.34
CA ALA A 209 16.03 -21.07 -7.95
C ALA A 209 16.22 -22.30 -7.06
N GLU A 210 17.28 -22.32 -6.26
CA GLU A 210 17.56 -23.43 -5.33
C GLU A 210 17.59 -24.82 -6.03
N GLY A 211 18.07 -24.86 -7.29
CA GLY A 211 18.14 -26.09 -8.09
C GLY A 211 16.81 -26.51 -8.74
N GLN A 212 15.72 -25.79 -8.50
CA GLN A 212 14.41 -26.05 -9.11
C GLN A 212 14.11 -25.02 -10.20
N ARG A 213 13.51 -25.48 -11.31
CA ARG A 213 12.98 -24.59 -12.33
C ARG A 213 11.69 -23.96 -11.81
N VAL A 214 11.68 -22.64 -11.70
CA VAL A 214 10.53 -21.87 -11.22
C VAL A 214 10.09 -20.93 -12.34
N GLU A 215 8.78 -20.91 -12.57
CA GLU A 215 8.14 -19.91 -13.40
C GLU A 215 7.45 -18.89 -12.51
N SER A 216 7.76 -17.62 -12.74
CA SER A 216 7.26 -16.51 -11.93
C SER A 216 6.70 -15.42 -12.83
N THR A 217 5.54 -14.91 -12.45
CA THR A 217 4.92 -13.78 -13.12
C THR A 217 5.31 -12.50 -12.38
N LEU A 218 6.11 -11.66 -13.04
CA LEU A 218 6.67 -10.42 -12.52
C LEU A 218 6.03 -9.23 -13.25
N SER A 219 5.90 -8.09 -12.57
CA SER A 219 5.34 -6.88 -13.18
C SER A 219 6.37 -5.76 -13.22
N THR A 220 6.34 -5.01 -14.33
CA THR A 220 7.11 -3.76 -14.46
C THR A 220 6.55 -2.68 -13.54
N ARG A 221 7.38 -1.80 -12.95
CA ARG A 221 6.87 -0.58 -12.29
C ARG A 221 6.31 0.41 -13.28
N ALA A 222 6.87 0.42 -14.49
CA ALA A 222 6.41 1.29 -15.55
C ALA A 222 4.91 1.04 -15.82
N SER A 223 4.10 2.05 -15.50
CA SER A 223 2.71 2.12 -15.92
C SER A 223 2.58 3.26 -16.92
N SER A 224 1.92 3.02 -18.04
CA SER A 224 1.67 4.04 -19.05
C SER A 224 0.20 4.01 -19.47
N ARG A 225 -0.34 5.19 -19.81
CA ARG A 225 -1.61 5.27 -20.53
C ARG A 225 -1.44 4.91 -22.01
N ASN A 226 -0.20 4.97 -22.51
CA ASN A 226 0.12 4.72 -23.90
C ASN A 226 0.56 3.26 -24.08
N ARG A 227 -0.31 2.49 -24.74
CA ARG A 227 -0.05 1.08 -25.06
C ARG A 227 1.20 0.90 -25.94
N SER A 228 1.44 1.81 -26.89
CA SER A 228 2.57 1.65 -27.82
C SER A 228 3.94 1.77 -27.13
N GLN A 229 4.06 2.58 -26.08
CA GLN A 229 5.28 2.63 -25.27
C GLN A 229 5.55 1.30 -24.54
N LEU A 230 4.50 0.66 -24.03
CA LEU A 230 4.63 -0.64 -23.38
C LEU A 230 4.93 -1.75 -24.39
N GLU A 231 4.35 -1.68 -25.59
CA GLU A 231 4.66 -2.60 -26.69
C GLU A 231 6.12 -2.43 -27.15
N GLN A 232 6.63 -1.20 -27.22
CA GLN A 232 8.03 -0.93 -27.55
C GLN A 232 8.98 -1.47 -26.47
N LEU A 233 8.62 -1.32 -25.19
CA LEU A 233 9.38 -1.91 -24.08
C LEU A 233 9.34 -3.45 -24.11
N ALA A 234 8.17 -4.02 -24.40
CA ALA A 234 7.96 -5.46 -24.51
C ALA A 234 8.71 -6.08 -25.70
N ALA A 235 8.78 -5.37 -26.84
CA ALA A 235 9.53 -5.81 -28.02
C ALA A 235 11.05 -5.58 -27.88
N GLY A 236 11.47 -4.64 -27.03
CA GLY A 236 12.87 -4.33 -26.78
C GLY A 236 13.46 -5.18 -25.67
N SER A 237 13.65 -4.58 -24.49
CA SER A 237 14.38 -5.20 -23.36
C SER A 237 13.67 -6.43 -22.77
N LEU A 238 12.38 -6.61 -23.02
CA LEU A 238 11.55 -7.66 -22.42
C LEU A 238 10.97 -8.63 -23.47
N ALA A 239 11.62 -8.77 -24.62
CA ALA A 239 11.21 -9.69 -25.68
C ALA A 239 11.21 -11.14 -25.18
N VAL A 240 10.29 -11.97 -25.69
CA VAL A 240 10.27 -13.41 -25.37
C VAL A 240 11.59 -14.05 -25.78
N GLY A 241 12.19 -14.84 -24.89
CA GLY A 241 13.52 -15.41 -25.04
C GLY A 241 14.67 -14.50 -24.58
N SER A 242 14.41 -13.23 -24.22
CA SER A 242 15.46 -12.39 -23.65
C SER A 242 15.85 -12.86 -22.24
N HIS A 243 17.10 -12.59 -21.89
CA HIS A 243 17.67 -12.91 -20.59
C HIS A 243 17.67 -11.65 -19.70
N LEU A 244 17.22 -11.81 -18.46
CA LEU A 244 17.17 -10.73 -17.47
C LEU A 244 17.53 -11.25 -16.09
N GLN A 245 18.11 -10.38 -15.26
CA GLN A 245 18.42 -10.72 -13.88
C GLN A 245 17.17 -10.55 -13.01
N VAL A 246 16.75 -11.63 -12.36
CA VAL A 246 15.67 -11.61 -11.37
C VAL A 246 16.28 -11.77 -9.99
N ARG A 247 15.91 -10.87 -9.08
CA ARG A 247 16.11 -11.09 -7.64
C ARG A 247 14.88 -11.78 -7.09
N TYR A 248 15.06 -12.83 -6.30
CA TYR A 248 13.95 -13.59 -5.72
C TYR A 248 14.10 -13.75 -4.20
N ARG A 249 12.99 -13.95 -3.51
CA ARG A 249 13.00 -14.19 -2.06
C ARG A 249 13.36 -15.64 -1.75
N LYS A 250 14.33 -15.86 -0.87
CA LYS A 250 14.71 -17.20 -0.39
C LYS A 250 13.52 -17.88 0.30
N GLY A 251 13.26 -19.16 0.01
CA GLY A 251 12.10 -19.90 0.52
C GLY A 251 10.77 -19.63 -0.20
N SER A 252 10.67 -18.55 -0.99
CA SER A 252 9.49 -18.23 -1.80
C SER A 252 9.92 -17.78 -3.21
N PRO A 253 10.48 -18.69 -4.04
CA PRO A 253 11.09 -18.32 -5.32
C PRO A 253 10.08 -17.86 -6.38
N ARG A 254 8.78 -17.86 -6.11
CA ARG A 254 7.77 -17.22 -6.99
C ARG A 254 7.65 -15.72 -6.77
N VAL A 255 8.42 -15.18 -5.83
CA VAL A 255 8.32 -13.79 -5.37
C VAL A 255 9.64 -13.14 -5.75
N GLY A 256 9.60 -12.35 -6.81
CA GLY A 256 10.79 -11.74 -7.37
C GLY A 256 10.55 -10.38 -7.96
N THR A 257 11.64 -9.75 -8.38
CA THR A 257 11.63 -8.50 -9.14
C THR A 257 12.85 -8.44 -10.04
N PHE A 258 12.66 -7.94 -11.27
CA PHE A 258 13.75 -7.74 -12.23
C PHE A 258 14.19 -6.28 -12.35
N GLU A 259 13.50 -5.37 -11.66
CA GLU A 259 13.80 -3.93 -11.69
C GLU A 259 14.60 -3.47 -10.45
N ALA A 260 15.09 -4.42 -9.65
CA ALA A 260 15.86 -4.13 -8.47
C ALA A 260 17.30 -3.76 -8.82
N ALA A 261 17.54 -2.45 -8.93
CA ALA A 261 18.84 -1.85 -9.15
C ALA A 261 19.06 -0.66 -8.21
N TRP A 262 20.33 -0.28 -8.01
CA TRP A 262 20.73 0.95 -7.31
C TRP A 262 20.47 2.20 -8.16
N THR A 263 19.21 2.40 -8.54
CA THR A 263 18.76 3.54 -9.35
C THR A 263 17.81 4.42 -8.55
N PHE A 264 17.80 5.70 -8.88
CA PHE A 264 16.88 6.64 -8.25
C PHE A 264 15.41 6.21 -8.41
N GLY A 265 15.03 5.70 -9.59
CA GLY A 265 13.69 5.19 -9.84
C GLY A 265 13.30 4.02 -8.92
N PHE A 266 14.27 3.22 -8.48
CA PHE A 266 13.98 2.14 -7.54
C PHE A 266 13.53 2.67 -6.17
N PHE A 267 14.12 3.79 -5.72
CA PHE A 267 13.92 4.39 -4.39
C PHE A 267 13.00 5.62 -4.38
N TRP A 268 12.59 6.14 -5.53
CA TRP A 268 11.90 7.42 -5.68
C TRP A 268 10.73 7.64 -4.70
N GLU A 269 9.85 6.65 -4.54
CA GLU A 269 8.72 6.72 -3.60
C GLU A 269 9.18 6.95 -2.16
N ALA A 270 10.19 6.19 -1.72
CA ALA A 270 10.75 6.31 -0.38
C ALA A 270 11.47 7.65 -0.21
N VAL A 271 12.17 8.13 -1.25
CA VAL A 271 12.82 9.44 -1.28
C VAL A 271 11.78 10.56 -1.15
N LEU A 272 10.69 10.51 -1.90
CA LEU A 272 9.61 11.50 -1.82
C LEU A 272 9.01 11.59 -0.42
N VAL A 273 8.65 10.44 0.17
CA VAL A 273 8.08 10.38 1.53
C VAL A 273 9.07 10.93 2.56
N THR A 274 10.34 10.54 2.45
CA THR A 274 11.40 10.99 3.37
C THR A 274 11.68 12.48 3.24
N CYS A 275 11.81 13.00 2.01
CA CYS A 275 12.00 14.43 1.73
C CYS A 275 10.82 15.26 2.21
N GLY A 276 9.58 14.79 1.97
CA GLY A 276 8.37 15.41 2.50
C GLY A 276 8.41 15.48 4.03
N GLY A 277 8.83 14.41 4.69
CA GLY A 277 9.04 14.38 6.13
C GLY A 277 10.06 15.41 6.61
N PHE A 278 11.25 15.47 5.99
CA PHE A 278 12.28 16.45 6.34
C PHE A 278 11.84 17.90 6.11
N LEU A 279 11.08 18.17 5.04
CA LEU A 279 10.52 19.49 4.80
C LEU A 279 9.59 19.92 5.94
N LEU A 280 8.71 19.03 6.42
CA LEU A 280 7.84 19.32 7.56
C LEU A 280 8.63 19.52 8.86
N VAL A 281 9.66 18.71 9.12
CA VAL A 281 10.55 18.90 10.29
C VAL A 281 11.25 20.26 10.21
N GLY A 282 11.81 20.62 9.06
CA GLY A 282 12.49 21.89 8.84
C GLY A 282 11.56 23.09 9.01
N LEU A 283 10.36 23.02 8.42
CA LEU A 283 9.31 24.04 8.62
C LEU A 283 8.92 24.17 10.09
N GLY A 284 8.72 23.04 10.78
CA GLY A 284 8.41 23.03 12.21
C GLY A 284 9.50 23.68 13.06
N ALA A 285 10.77 23.40 12.76
CA ALA A 285 11.93 23.99 13.42
C ALA A 285 12.06 25.50 13.16
N LEU A 286 11.82 25.92 11.92
CA LEU A 286 11.84 27.32 11.53
C LEU A 286 10.73 28.11 12.22
N MET A 287 9.50 27.56 12.24
CA MET A 287 8.38 28.16 13.00
C MET A 287 8.72 28.29 14.49
N LYS A 288 9.23 27.23 15.11
CA LYS A 288 9.64 27.27 16.52
C LYS A 288 10.70 28.33 16.80
N ARG A 289 11.68 28.51 15.90
CA ARG A 289 12.79 29.46 16.07
C ARG A 289 12.39 30.92 15.86
N TYR A 290 11.61 31.22 14.81
CA TYR A 290 11.34 32.60 14.41
C TYR A 290 10.04 33.16 14.96
N LEU A 291 9.09 32.30 15.33
CA LEU A 291 7.81 32.73 15.86
C LEU A 291 7.70 32.48 17.36
N GLY A 292 8.52 31.58 17.94
CA GLY A 292 8.55 31.30 19.37
C GLY A 292 9.51 32.16 20.20
N SER A 293 10.28 33.05 19.55
CA SER A 293 11.08 34.12 20.17
C SER A 293 10.30 35.42 20.22
#